data_AF-A0A221SXX5-F1
#
_entry.id   AF-A0A221SXX5-F1
#
_cell.length_a   1.000
_cell.length_b   1.000
_cell.length_c   1.000
_cell.angle_alpha   90.00
_cell.angle_beta   90.00
_cell.angle_gamma   90.00
#
_symmetry.space_group_name_H-M   'P 1'
#
loop_
_entity.id
_entity.type
_entity.pdbx_description
1 polymer ?
#
loop_
_entity_poly.entity_id
_entity_poly.type
_entity_poly.pdbx_seq_one_letter_code
_entity_poly.pdbx_strand_id
1 'polypeptide(L)'
;MTRPETLPYREAYARLSRIAQELESGEADLDRVLPLLEEAREAYAACRERIEAVRAVLAGDWAGAGDLPGPADPDDEDAGDD
;
A
#
# COMPACT_ATOMS: atom_id res chain seq x y z
N MET A 1 -19.62 18.75 8.19
CA MET A 1 -18.63 18.98 7.12
C MET A 1 -18.27 17.63 6.54
N THR A 2 -18.80 17.29 5.37
CA THR A 2 -18.56 15.99 4.69
C THR A 2 -17.08 15.91 4.33
N ARG A 3 -16.38 14.89 4.84
CA ARG A 3 -14.98 14.62 4.48
C ARG A 3 -14.96 14.32 2.98
N PRO A 4 -14.06 14.91 2.16
CA PRO A 4 -13.96 14.51 0.76
C PRO A 4 -13.73 13.00 0.72
N GLU A 5 -14.57 12.27 -0.01
CA GLU A 5 -14.37 10.84 -0.19
C GLU A 5 -13.08 10.64 -0.97
N THR A 6 -12.04 10.16 -0.29
CA THR A 6 -10.78 9.84 -0.94
C THR A 6 -10.99 8.68 -1.90
N LEU A 7 -10.58 8.86 -3.15
CA LEU A 7 -10.71 7.87 -4.22
C LEU A 7 -10.19 6.49 -3.71
N PRO A 8 -10.91 5.38 -3.91
CA PRO A 8 -10.45 4.07 -3.48
C PRO A 8 -9.15 3.70 -4.21
N TYR A 9 -8.23 3.02 -3.51
CA TYR A 9 -6.89 2.67 -4.02
C TYR A 9 -6.92 2.09 -5.44
N ARG A 10 -7.84 1.13 -5.68
CA ARG A 10 -7.98 0.46 -6.98
C ARG A 10 -8.30 1.44 -8.12
N GLU A 11 -9.17 2.41 -7.85
CA GLU A 11 -9.58 3.41 -8.84
C GLU A 11 -8.46 4.42 -9.08
N ALA A 12 -7.79 4.87 -8.02
CA ALA A 12 -6.65 5.77 -8.11
C ALA A 12 -5.50 5.13 -8.91
N TYR A 13 -5.20 3.86 -8.64
CA TYR A 13 -4.20 3.10 -9.38
C TYR A 13 -4.58 2.92 -10.86
N ALA A 14 -5.84 2.58 -11.15
CA ALA A 14 -6.30 2.43 -12.53
C ALA A 14 -6.16 3.74 -13.32
N ARG A 15 -6.52 4.87 -12.70
CA ARG A 15 -6.35 6.21 -13.29
C ARG A 15 -4.88 6.53 -13.56
N LEU A 16 -4.01 6.30 -12.57
CA LEU A 16 -2.57 6.53 -12.71
C LEU A 16 -1.96 5.66 -13.83
N SER A 17 -2.34 4.39 -13.90
CA SER A 17 -1.88 3.45 -14.93
C SER A 17 -2.35 3.85 -16.34
N ARG A 18 -3.57 4.36 -16.49
CA ARG A 18 -4.05 4.91 -17.77
C ARG A 18 -3.20 6.09 -18.21
N ILE A 19 -2.96 7.04 -17.31
CA ILE A 19 -2.19 8.26 -17.62
C ILE A 19 -0.75 7.89 -17.99
N ALA A 20 -0.12 6.96 -17.26
CA ALA A 20 1.22 6.49 -17.59
C ALA A 20 1.28 5.91 -19.02
N GLN A 21 0.32 5.06 -19.40
CA GLN A 21 0.24 4.50 -20.75
C GLN A 21 0.06 5.59 -21.83
N GLU A 22 -0.75 6.61 -21.54
CA GLU A 22 -1.00 7.74 -22.47
C GLU A 22 0.24 8.64 -22.63
N LEU A 23 1.03 8.83 -21.57
CA LEU A 23 2.29 9.56 -21.64
C LEU A 23 3.39 8.74 -22.33
N GLU A 24 3.43 7.42 -22.10
CA GLU A 24 4.40 6.51 -22.71
C GLU A 24 4.18 6.29 -24.21
N SER A 25 2.93 6.37 -24.69
CA SER A 25 2.63 6.27 -26.12
C SER A 25 3.21 7.45 -26.92
N GLY A 26 3.51 8.57 -26.24
CA GLY A 26 3.98 9.80 -26.88
C GLY A 26 2.90 10.50 -27.71
N GLU A 27 1.64 10.06 -27.62
CA GLU A 27 0.51 10.65 -28.34
C GLU A 27 -0.08 11.88 -27.63
N ALA A 28 0.34 12.14 -26.39
CA ALA A 28 -0.08 13.32 -25.64
C ALA A 28 0.63 14.59 -26.15
N ASP A 29 -0.15 15.49 -26.75
CA ASP A 29 0.31 16.86 -27.08
C ASP A 29 0.76 17.60 -25.80
N LEU A 30 1.71 18.53 -25.92
CA LEU A 30 2.30 19.27 -24.79
C LEU A 30 1.21 19.95 -23.93
N ASP A 31 0.16 20.45 -24.57
CA ASP A 31 -1.00 21.08 -23.93
C ASP A 31 -1.85 20.10 -23.10
N ARG A 32 -1.78 18.79 -23.41
CA ARG A 32 -2.44 17.71 -22.68
C ARG A 32 -1.57 17.13 -21.57
N VAL A 33 -0.25 17.24 -21.68
CA VAL A 33 0.69 16.70 -20.68
C VAL A 33 0.50 17.35 -19.31
N LEU A 34 0.36 18.68 -19.24
CA LEU A 34 0.19 19.37 -17.95
C LEU A 34 -1.08 18.94 -17.21
N PRO A 35 -2.28 18.93 -17.82
CA PRO A 35 -3.48 18.37 -17.20
C PRO A 35 -3.33 16.91 -16.75
N LEU A 36 -2.72 16.07 -17.59
CA LEU A 36 -2.48 14.66 -17.24
C LEU A 36 -1.56 14.53 -16.02
N LEU A 37 -0.56 15.41 -15.88
CA LEU A 37 0.36 15.41 -14.76
C LEU A 37 -0.34 15.81 -13.45
N GLU A 38 -1.25 16.78 -13.49
CA GLU A 38 -2.04 17.19 -12.34
C GLU A 38 -2.98 16.06 -11.89
N GLU A 39 -3.67 15.43 -12.84
CA GLU A 39 -4.53 14.26 -12.57
C GLU A 39 -3.72 13.08 -11.99
N ALA A 40 -2.53 12.83 -12.53
CA ALA A 40 -1.62 11.81 -12.02
C ALA A 40 -1.16 12.11 -10.59
N ARG A 41 -0.89 13.39 -10.26
CA ARG A 41 -0.48 13.80 -8.92
C ARG A 41 -1.57 13.52 -7.89
N GLU A 42 -2.83 13.80 -8.23
CA GLU A 42 -3.97 13.52 -7.35
C GLU A 42 -4.19 12.02 -7.16
N ALA A 43 -4.15 11.25 -8.24
CA ALA A 43 -4.25 9.79 -8.19
C ALA A 43 -3.12 9.18 -7.35
N TYR A 44 -1.89 9.66 -7.53
CA TYR A 44 -0.74 9.22 -6.74
C TYR A 44 -0.89 9.57 -5.25
N ALA A 45 -1.38 10.77 -4.91
CA ALA A 45 -1.60 11.16 -3.53
C ALA A 45 -2.59 10.22 -2.82
N ALA A 46 -3.68 9.84 -3.48
CA ALA A 46 -4.65 8.88 -2.97
C ALA A 46 -4.05 7.47 -2.80
N CYS A 47 -3.26 7.01 -3.77
CA CYS A 47 -2.52 5.75 -3.66
C CYS A 47 -1.58 5.75 -2.46
N ARG A 48 -0.79 6.82 -2.30
CA ARG A 48 0.19 6.97 -1.21
C ARG A 48 -0.49 6.98 0.15
N GLU A 49 -1.57 7.73 0.31
CA GLU A 49 -2.32 7.79 1.58
C GLU A 49 -2.77 6.40 2.04
N ARG A 50 -3.28 5.57 1.12
CA ARG A 50 -3.72 4.21 1.44
C ARG A 50 -2.57 3.28 1.78
N ILE A 51 -1.45 3.38 1.05
CA ILE A 51 -0.24 2.61 1.36
C ILE A 51 0.31 2.99 2.74
N GLU A 52 0.36 4.27 3.07
CA GLU A 52 0.80 4.74 4.38
C GLU A 52 -0.11 4.26 5.51
N ALA A 53 -1.43 4.26 5.30
CA ALA A 53 -2.37 3.68 6.26
C ALA A 53 -2.10 2.18 6.50
N VAL A 54 -1.84 1.41 5.44
CA VAL A 54 -1.47 -0.01 5.58
C VAL A 54 -0.12 -0.18 6.28
N ARG A 55 0.88 0.63 5.93
CA ARG A 55 2.20 0.61 6.60
C ARG A 55 2.08 0.90 8.09
N ALA A 56 1.24 1.87 8.48
CA ALA A 56 1.00 2.21 9.87
C ALA A 56 0.35 1.05 10.65
N VAL A 57 -0.63 0.36 10.04
CA VAL A 57 -1.24 -0.84 10.64
C VAL A 57 -0.20 -1.95 10.79
N LEU A 58 0.58 -2.23 9.75
CA LEU A 58 1.60 -3.28 9.80
C LEU A 58 2.69 -2.97 10.84
N ALA A 59 3.09 -1.71 10.98
CA ALA A 59 4.05 -1.29 12.00
C ALA A 59 3.49 -1.41 13.43
N GLY A 60 2.17 -1.28 13.62
CA GLY A 60 1.49 -1.39 14.92
C GLY A 60 1.13 -2.82 15.32
N ASP A 61 0.59 -3.62 14.39
CA ASP A 61 0.08 -4.98 14.67
C ASP A 61 1.19 -6.05 14.71
N TRP A 62 2.28 -5.88 13.95
CA TRP A 62 3.32 -6.90 13.86
C TRP A 62 4.45 -6.71 14.88
N ALA A 63 4.59 -5.52 15.46
CA ALA A 63 5.52 -5.27 16.55
C ALA A 63 5.16 -6.06 17.84
N GLY A 64 3.93 -6.54 17.96
CA GLY A 64 3.46 -7.42 19.04
C GLY A 64 3.47 -8.92 18.70
N ALA A 65 3.69 -9.31 17.44
CA ALA A 65 3.72 -10.71 17.00
C ALA A 65 5.08 -11.41 17.23
N GLY A 66 5.96 -10.81 18.03
CA GLY A 66 7.21 -11.40 18.50
C GLY A 66 7.08 -12.29 19.74
N ASP A 67 5.88 -12.40 20.31
CA ASP A 67 5.55 -13.23 21.49
C ASP A 67 4.50 -14.29 21.14
N LEU A 68 4.59 -14.88 19.94
CA LEU A 68 3.93 -16.16 19.71
C LEU A 68 4.86 -17.22 20.31
N PRO A 69 4.42 -18.03 21.30
CA PRO A 69 5.20 -19.18 21.72
C PRO A 69 5.46 -20.02 20.48
N GLY A 70 6.75 -20.23 20.18
CA GLY A 70 7.15 -21.16 19.13
C GLY A 70 6.48 -22.52 19.35
N PRO A 71 6.30 -23.33 18.30
CA PRO A 71 5.78 -24.69 18.48
C PRO A 71 6.60 -25.37 19.58
N ALA A 72 5.93 -25.85 20.62
CA ALA A 72 6.58 -26.58 21.69
C ALA A 72 7.37 -27.73 21.05
N ASP A 73 8.69 -27.71 21.18
CA ASP A 73 9.53 -28.83 20.73
C ASP A 73 9.09 -30.05 21.53
N PRO A 74 8.59 -31.12 20.88
CA PRO A 74 8.13 -32.33 21.56
C PRO A 74 9.28 -33.17 22.14
N ASP A 75 10.52 -32.69 22.07
CA ASP A 75 11.73 -33.37 22.55
C ASP A 75 12.18 -32.92 23.96
N ASP A 76 11.42 -32.07 24.66
CA ASP A 76 11.63 -31.72 26.09
C ASP A 76 11.09 -32.79 27.08
N GLU A 77 10.97 -34.04 26.63
CA GLU A 77 10.71 -35.23 27.46
C GLU A 77 11.93 -36.18 27.47
N ASP A 78 13.09 -35.74 27.94
CA ASP A 78 14.06 -36.68 28.56
C ASP A 78 15.19 -35.94 29.30
N ALA A 79 15.13 -35.90 30.64
CA ALA A 79 16.29 -35.98 31.53
C ALA A 79 15.86 -35.68 32.98
N GLY A 80 15.38 -36.70 33.66
CA GLY A 80 15.18 -36.72 35.11
C GLY A 80 15.38 -38.12 35.65
N ASP A 81 16.64 -38.55 35.64
CA ASP A 81 17.20 -39.76 36.25
C ASP A 81 17.12 -39.72 37.79
N ASP A 82 16.93 -40.90 38.38
CA ASP A 82 16.85 -41.33 39.81
C ASP A 82 15.53 -41.18 40.61
#